data_AF-A0A090QKY2-F1
#
_entry.id   AF-A0A090QKY2-F1
#
_cell.length_a   1.000
_cell.length_b   1.000
_cell.length_c   1.000
_cell.angle_alpha   90.00
_cell.angle_beta   90.00
_cell.angle_gamma   90.00
#
_symmetry.space_group_name_H-M   'P 1'
#
loop_
_entity.id
_entity.type
_entity.pdbx_description
1 polymer ?
#
loop_
_entity_poly.entity_id
_entity_poly.type
_entity_poly.pdbx_seq_one_letter_code
_entity_poly.pdbx_strand_id
1 'polypeptide(L)' 'MLEKLHPFLHIQERELAPTNTILGRLQRMSSEEIQVYIAGAEAFVSNGELWIRNGNEYHIYSQAVWAPLWENSM' A
#
# COMPACT_ATOMS: atom_id res chain seq x y z
N MET A 1 19.15 20.03 11.20
CA MET A 1 17.84 20.62 11.57
C MET A 1 16.74 20.11 10.64
N LEU A 2 16.93 20.19 9.31
CA LEU A 2 16.00 19.65 8.31
C LEU A 2 15.73 18.13 8.47
N GLU A 3 16.73 17.32 8.76
CA GLU A 3 16.54 15.87 8.98
C GLU A 3 15.59 15.54 10.14
N LYS A 4 15.51 16.41 11.16
CA LYS A 4 14.60 16.22 12.30
C LYS A 4 13.13 16.46 11.91
N LEU A 5 12.88 17.15 10.79
CA LEU A 5 11.55 17.47 10.31
C LEU A 5 11.00 16.40 9.35
N HIS A 6 11.88 15.56 8.80
CA HIS A 6 11.52 14.53 7.82
C HIS A 6 10.34 13.63 8.23
N PRO A 7 10.20 13.20 9.51
CA PRO A 7 9.05 12.40 9.94
C PRO A 7 7.70 13.13 9.89
N PHE A 8 7.70 14.47 9.88
CA PHE A 8 6.49 15.31 9.89
C PHE A 8 6.05 15.75 8.50
N LEU A 9 6.87 15.51 7.48
CA LEU A 9 6.50 15.77 6.08
C LEU A 9 5.38 14.83 5.66
N HIS A 10 4.45 15.36 4.86
CA HIS A 10 3.48 14.53 4.14
C HIS A 10 4.25 13.54 3.25
N ILE A 11 3.72 12.33 3.06
CA ILE A 11 4.44 11.27 2.33
C ILE A 11 4.84 11.68 0.90
N GLN A 12 4.07 12.58 0.27
CA GLN A 12 4.32 13.13 -1.07
C GLN A 12 5.40 14.21 -1.10
N GLU A 13 5.79 14.78 0.04
CA GLU A 13 6.86 15.78 0.15
C GLU A 13 8.24 15.13 0.38
N ARG A 14 8.27 13.82 0.61
CA ARG A 14 9.49 13.04 0.82
C ARG A 14 10.05 12.58 -0.54
N GLU A 15 11.33 12.23 -0.58
CA GLU A 15 11.92 11.59 -1.75
C GLU A 15 11.14 10.34 -2.15
N LEU A 16 11.01 10.10 -3.46
CA LEU A 16 10.28 8.95 -3.98
C LEU A 16 11.02 7.66 -3.57
N ALA A 17 10.38 6.87 -2.71
CA ALA A 17 10.97 5.66 -2.20
C ALA A 17 10.83 4.48 -3.19
N PRO A 18 11.70 3.45 -3.09
CA PRO A 18 11.59 2.23 -3.88
C PRO A 18 10.21 1.59 -3.78
N THR A 19 9.71 1.04 -4.88
CA THR A 19 8.34 0.47 -5.01
C THR A 19 8.02 -0.61 -4.01
N ASN A 20 9.02 -1.35 -3.54
CA ASN A 20 8.88 -2.48 -2.60
C ASN A 20 8.94 -2.06 -1.12
N THR A 21 9.09 -0.76 -0.81
CA THR A 21 9.05 -0.25 0.57
C THR A 21 7.64 0.24 0.92
N ILE A 22 7.29 0.28 2.22
CA ILE A 22 5.99 0.81 2.65
C ILE A 22 5.80 2.27 2.20
N LEU A 23 6.81 3.13 2.38
CA LEU A 23 6.71 4.52 1.92
C LEU A 23 6.47 4.58 0.40
N GLY A 24 7.19 3.76 -0.37
CA GLY A 24 7.04 3.73 -1.82
C GLY A 24 5.65 3.25 -2.27
N ARG A 25 5.06 2.28 -1.55
CA ARG A 25 3.68 1.84 -1.80
C ARG A 25 2.68 2.95 -1.51
N LEU A 26 2.77 3.57 -0.33
CA LEU A 26 1.87 4.65 0.09
C LEU A 26 1.98 5.88 -0.83
N GLN A 27 3.19 6.23 -1.30
CA GLN A 27 3.40 7.34 -2.23
C GLN A 27 2.74 7.12 -3.60
N ARG A 28 2.53 5.86 -4.00
CA ARG A 28 1.93 5.48 -5.29
C ARG A 28 0.45 5.13 -5.20
N MET A 29 -0.14 5.16 -4.01
CA MET A 29 -1.59 5.01 -3.86
C MET A 29 -2.30 6.23 -4.45
N SER A 30 -3.40 6.00 -5.13
CA SER A 30 -4.33 7.08 -5.49
C SER A 30 -4.95 7.70 -4.23
N SER A 31 -5.56 8.88 -4.38
CA SER A 31 -6.30 9.51 -3.28
C SER A 31 -7.45 8.65 -2.75
N GLU A 32 -8.01 7.75 -3.57
CA GLU A 32 -9.06 6.83 -3.15
C GLU A 32 -8.47 5.62 -2.41
N GLU A 33 -7.38 5.05 -2.94
CA GLU A 33 -6.69 3.90 -2.33
C GLU A 33 -6.13 4.25 -0.94
N ILE A 34 -5.56 5.44 -0.76
CA ILE A 34 -5.06 5.86 0.55
C ILE A 34 -6.19 6.02 1.58
N GLN A 35 -7.39 6.42 1.16
CA GLN A 35 -8.57 6.50 2.05
C GLN A 35 -9.05 5.11 2.46
N VAL A 36 -9.04 4.14 1.54
CA VAL A 36 -9.34 2.74 1.83
C VAL A 36 -8.35 2.16 2.84
N TYR A 37 -7.05 2.45 2.68
CA TYR A 37 -6.01 2.07 3.63
C TYR A 37 -6.21 2.72 5.01
N ILE A 38 -6.46 4.03 5.06
CA ILE A 38 -6.70 4.78 6.32
C ILE A 38 -7.95 4.26 7.04
N ALA A 39 -9.01 3.94 6.30
CA ALA A 39 -10.25 3.35 6.83
C ALA A 39 -10.04 1.92 7.37
N GLY A 40 -8.92 1.27 7.04
CA GLY A 40 -8.58 -0.05 7.54
C GLY A 40 -9.43 -1.15 6.93
N ALA A 41 -9.76 -1.05 5.63
CA ALA A 41 -10.54 -2.05 4.91
C ALA A 41 -9.96 -3.47 5.05
N GLU A 42 -10.82 -4.48 5.12
CA GLU A 42 -10.41 -5.88 5.28
C GLU A 42 -9.55 -6.37 4.12
N ALA A 43 -9.88 -5.96 2.89
CA ALA A 43 -9.04 -6.22 1.73
C ALA A 43 -9.24 -5.13 0.66
N PHE A 44 -8.19 -4.86 -0.12
CA PHE A 44 -8.25 -3.98 -1.28
C PHE A 44 -7.09 -4.25 -2.24
N VAL A 45 -7.22 -3.82 -3.49
CA VAL A 45 -6.14 -3.88 -4.48
C VAL A 45 -5.59 -2.48 -4.69
N SER A 46 -4.25 -2.34 -4.70
CA SER A 46 -3.57 -1.12 -5.11
C SER A 46 -2.31 -1.48 -5.89
N ASN A 47 -2.07 -0.80 -7.01
CA ASN A 47 -0.90 -1.02 -7.86
C ASN A 47 -0.67 -2.50 -8.26
N GLY A 48 -1.76 -3.25 -8.49
CA GLY A 48 -1.71 -4.69 -8.83
C GLY A 48 -1.43 -5.61 -7.64
N GLU A 49 -1.26 -5.08 -6.43
CA GLU A 49 -1.06 -5.85 -5.22
C GLU A 49 -2.35 -5.98 -4.44
N LEU A 50 -2.60 -7.18 -3.92
CA LEU A 50 -3.71 -7.45 -3.02
C LEU A 50 -3.23 -7.26 -1.57
N TRP A 51 -3.89 -6.35 -0.86
CA TRP A 51 -3.68 -6.08 0.55
C TRP A 51 -4.80 -6.76 1.33
N ILE A 52 -4.44 -7.62 2.29
CA ILE A 52 -5.41 -8.32 3.17
C ILE A 52 -5.05 -8.02 4.62
N ARG A 53 -6.00 -7.48 5.36
CA ARG A 53 -5.85 -7.19 6.79
C ARG A 53 -6.02 -8.46 7.62
N ASN A 54 -5.04 -8.76 8.45
CA ASN A 54 -5.10 -9.80 9.46
C ASN A 54 -4.83 -9.17 10.83
N GLY A 55 -5.91 -8.90 11.57
CA GLY A 55 -5.84 -8.15 12.82
C GLY A 55 -5.26 -6.74 12.65
N ASN A 56 -4.00 -6.57 13.03
CA ASN A 56 -3.29 -5.28 13.04
C ASN A 56 -2.25 -5.12 11.93
N GLU A 57 -2.13 -6.10 11.03
CA GLU A 57 -1.20 -6.05 9.90
C GLU A 57 -1.89 -6.26 8.56
N TYR A 58 -1.28 -5.73 7.50
CA TYR A 58 -1.64 -6.05 6.13
C TYR A 58 -0.62 -7.03 5.55
N HIS A 59 -1.10 -8.17 5.07
CA HIS A 59 -0.33 -9.03 4.18
C HIS A 59 -0.52 -8.55 2.74
N ILE A 60 0.57 -8.45 2.00
CA ILE A 60 0.60 -7.91 0.64
C ILE A 60 1.03 -9.03 -0.31
N TYR A 61 0.20 -9.30 -1.32
CA TYR A 61 0.43 -10.32 -2.33
C TYR A 61 0.56 -9.67 -3.70
N SER A 62 1.58 -10.06 -4.47
CA SER A 62 1.76 -9.55 -5.83
C SER A 62 0.70 -10.13 -6.78
N GLN A 63 0.45 -9.44 -7.89
CA GLN A 63 -0.51 -9.87 -8.91
C GLN A 63 -0.27 -11.31 -9.39
N ALA A 64 0.99 -11.69 -9.59
CA ALA A 64 1.38 -13.02 -10.03
C ALA A 64 0.96 -14.13 -9.04
N VAL A 65 0.72 -13.79 -7.77
CA VAL A 65 0.29 -14.74 -6.74
C VAL A 65 -1.24 -14.81 -6.65
N TRP A 66 -1.93 -13.66 -6.55
CA TRP A 66 -3.37 -13.67 -6.25
C TRP A 66 -4.26 -13.78 -7.49
N ALA A 67 -3.84 -13.24 -8.64
CA ALA A 67 -4.69 -13.22 -9.84
C ALA A 67 -5.03 -14.63 -10.35
N PRO A 68 -4.10 -15.60 -10.41
CA PRO A 68 -4.43 -16.97 -10.82
C PRO A 68 -5.38 -17.69 -9.85
N LEU A 69 -5.38 -17.32 -8.57
CA LEU A 69 -6.30 -17.91 -7.59
C LEU A 69 -7.74 -17.45 -7.85
N TRP A 70 -7.92 -16.22 -8.35
CA TRP A 70 -9.22 -15.68 -8.73
C TRP A 70 -9.78 -16.40 -9.97
N GLU A 71 -8.95 -16.59 -11.00
CA GLU A 71 -9.34 -17.29 -12.23
C GLU A 71 -9.79 -18.74 -11.98
N ASN A 72 -9.15 -19.44 -11.05
CA ASN A 72 -9.51 -20.81 -10.67
C ASN A 72 -10.74 -20.92 -9.76
N SER A 73 -11.28 -19.78 -9.30
CA SER A 73 -12.44 -19.72 -8.40
C SER A 73 -13.76 -19.36 -9.12
N MET A 74 -13.69 -19.12 -10.43
CA MET A 74 -14.84 -18.96 -11.34
C MET A 74 -15.10 -20.24 -12.13
#